data_AF-A0A7N0U770-F1
#
_entry.id   AF-A0A7N0U770-F1
#
_cell.length_a   1.000
_cell.length_b   1.000
_cell.length_c   1.000
_cell.angle_alpha   90.00
_cell.angle_beta   90.00
_cell.angle_gamma   90.00
#
_symmetry.space_group_name_H-M   'P 1'
#
loop_
_entity.id
_entity.type
_entity.pdbx_description
1 polymer ?
#
loop_
_entity_poly.entity_id
_entity_poly.type
_entity_poly.pdbx_seq_one_letter_code
_entity_poly.pdbx_strand_id
1 'polypeptide(L)'
;MNSNLEEEELNKQLELLKESHSILSSIEERRLYDWSLARMDKPGRYSWPFEADITQIPTRTPPPAAPEDEGPTRLVGYFFLAWVLLSFVVSIVLNR
;
A
#
# COMPACT_ATOMS: atom_id res chain seq x y z
N MET A 1 31.09 45.15 4.41
CA MET A 1 31.13 43.90 5.21
C MET A 1 29.79 43.16 5.17
N ASN A 2 28.64 43.83 5.23
CA ASN A 2 27.33 43.15 5.13
C ASN A 2 27.04 42.50 3.77
N SER A 3 27.46 43.12 2.66
CA SER A 3 27.20 42.61 1.30
C SER A 3 27.84 41.24 1.02
N ASN A 4 29.00 40.97 1.63
CA ASN A 4 29.71 39.70 1.43
C ASN A 4 29.06 38.56 2.23
N LEU A 5 28.50 38.86 3.41
CA LEU A 5 27.70 37.90 4.19
C LEU A 5 26.39 37.55 3.48
N GLU A 6 25.72 38.54 2.87
CA GLU A 6 24.53 38.31 2.04
C GLU A 6 24.84 37.47 0.80
N GLU A 7 25.98 37.71 0.13
CA GLU A 7 26.43 36.90 -1.01
C GLU A 7 26.71 35.43 -0.62
N GLU A 8 27.34 35.19 0.53
CA GLU A 8 27.60 33.85 1.04
C GLU A 8 26.29 33.09 1.37
N GLU A 9 25.35 33.76 2.05
CA GLU A 9 24.03 33.20 2.36
C GLU A 9 23.23 32.87 1.09
N LEU A 10 23.25 33.77 0.10
CA LEU A 10 22.60 33.56 -1.19
C LEU A 10 23.20 32.36 -1.93
N ASN A 11 24.53 32.24 -1.93
CA ASN A 11 25.21 31.14 -2.60
C ASN A 11 24.86 29.79 -1.96
N LYS A 12 24.76 29.74 -0.63
CA LYS A 12 24.31 28.56 0.11
C LYS A 12 22.88 28.15 -0.25
N GLN A 13 21.96 29.11 -0.37
CA GLN A 13 20.59 28.83 -0.81
C GLN A 13 20.54 28.31 -2.25
N LEU A 14 21.37 28.86 -3.15
CA LEU A 14 21.48 28.38 -4.52
C LEU A 14 22.05 26.96 -4.60
N GLU A 15 23.00 26.61 -3.75
CA GLU A 15 23.55 25.26 -3.65
C GLU A 15 22.48 24.25 -3.19
N LEU A 16 21.76 24.56 -2.10
CA LEU A 16 20.65 23.74 -1.63
C LEU A 16 19.54 23.57 -2.70
N LEU A 17 19.25 24.64 -3.46
CA LEU A 17 18.28 24.57 -4.54
C LEU A 17 18.76 23.62 -5.65
N LYS A 18 20.04 23.67 -6.02
CA LYS A 18 20.61 22.76 -7.02
C LYS A 18 20.55 21.30 -6.56
N GLU A 19 20.87 21.03 -5.31
CA GLU A 19 20.81 19.68 -4.72
C GLU A 19 19.37 19.15 -4.65
N SER A 20 18.44 19.97 -4.17
CA SER A 20 17.03 19.58 -4.14
C SER A 20 16.48 19.35 -5.55
N HIS A 21 16.88 20.17 -6.52
CA HIS A 21 16.49 19.99 -7.92
C HIS A 21 17.08 18.71 -8.50
N SER A 22 18.36 18.38 -8.25
CA SER A 22 18.94 17.13 -8.76
C SER A 22 18.15 15.93 -8.25
N ILE A 23 17.92 15.85 -6.93
CA ILE A 23 17.21 14.74 -6.27
C ILE A 23 15.75 14.62 -6.76
N LEU A 24 15.04 15.74 -6.89
CA LEU A 24 13.61 15.73 -7.22
C LEU A 24 13.34 15.65 -8.74
N SER A 25 14.35 15.86 -9.58
CA SER A 25 14.21 15.84 -11.05
C SER A 25 14.10 14.43 -11.62
N SER A 26 14.76 13.46 -11.00
CA SER A 26 14.73 12.06 -11.45
C SER A 26 13.77 11.23 -10.59
N ILE A 27 13.04 10.31 -11.23
CA ILE A 27 12.06 9.44 -10.54
C ILE A 27 12.78 8.52 -9.54
N GLU A 28 13.96 8.04 -9.90
CA GLU A 28 14.73 7.08 -9.10
C GLU A 28 15.31 7.74 -7.83
N GLU A 29 15.89 8.93 -7.94
CA GLU A 29 16.41 9.65 -6.77
C GLU A 29 15.29 10.15 -5.88
N ARG A 30 14.20 10.67 -6.48
CA ARG A 30 13.01 11.08 -5.72
C ARG A 30 12.43 9.91 -4.92
N ARG A 31 12.32 8.72 -5.52
CA ARG A 31 11.85 7.51 -4.82
C ARG A 31 12.74 7.16 -3.63
N LEU A 32 14.06 7.25 -3.81
CA LEU A 32 15.00 6.96 -2.73
C LEU A 32 14.90 7.99 -1.60
N TYR A 33 14.69 9.26 -1.96
CA TYR A 33 14.45 10.35 -1.02
C TYR A 33 13.15 10.14 -0.22
N ASP A 34 12.02 9.92 -0.90
CA ASP A 34 10.73 9.65 -0.29
C ASP A 34 10.79 8.41 0.61
N TRP A 35 11.52 7.37 0.20
CA TRP A 35 11.76 6.17 1.00
C TRP A 35 12.63 6.43 2.24
N SER A 36 13.65 7.28 2.13
CA SER A 36 14.49 7.66 3.27
C SER A 36 13.66 8.41 4.33
N LEU A 37 12.79 9.32 3.88
CA LEU A 37 11.89 10.08 4.74
C LEU A 37 10.88 9.17 5.44
N ALA A 38 10.27 8.22 4.71
CA ALA A 38 9.34 7.25 5.28
C ALA A 38 9.98 6.35 6.36
N ARG A 39 11.26 6.01 6.20
CA ARG A 39 12.01 5.23 7.21
C ARG A 39 12.34 6.05 8.46
N MET A 40 12.59 7.34 8.31
CA MET A 40 12.82 8.24 9.44
C MET A 40 11.54 8.44 10.27
N ASP A 41 10.38 8.52 9.62
CA ASP A 41 9.09 8.66 10.29
C ASP A 41 8.72 7.42 11.12
N LYS A 42 9.00 6.21 10.59
CA LYS A 42 8.60 4.93 11.22
C LYS A 42 9.74 3.91 11.24
N PRO A 43 10.73 4.05 12.15
CA PRO A 43 11.92 3.19 12.17
C PRO A 43 11.62 1.71 12.49
N GLY A 44 10.45 1.39 13.07
CA GLY A 44 10.06 0.02 13.44
C GLY A 44 9.34 -0.77 12.33
N ARG A 45 9.05 -0.16 11.17
CA ARG A 45 8.32 -0.82 10.08
C ARG A 45 9.13 -0.71 8.79
N TYR A 46 9.40 -1.86 8.16
CA TYR A 46 9.94 -1.87 6.82
C TYR A 46 8.92 -1.27 5.84
N SER A 47 9.30 -0.19 5.16
CA SER A 47 8.57 0.41 4.06
C SER A 47 9.24 0.03 2.75
N TRP A 48 8.47 -0.31 1.72
CA TRP A 48 9.03 -0.62 0.41
C TRP A 48 9.21 0.68 -0.41
N PRO A 49 10.32 0.87 -1.15
CA PRO A 49 10.57 2.13 -1.86
C PRO A 49 9.47 2.53 -2.84
N PHE A 50 8.85 1.56 -3.51
CA PHE A 50 7.79 1.83 -4.49
C PHE A 50 6.44 2.15 -3.84
N GLU A 51 6.23 1.83 -2.56
CA GLU A 51 5.04 2.24 -1.81
C GLU A 51 5.13 3.70 -1.35
N ALA A 52 6.36 4.19 -1.12
CA ALA A 52 6.60 5.56 -0.68
C ALA A 52 6.46 6.60 -1.81
N ASP A 53 6.62 6.18 -3.06
CA ASP A 53 6.58 7.03 -4.25
C ASP A 53 5.14 7.33 -4.69
N ILE A 54 4.66 8.54 -4.37
CA ILE A 54 3.30 9.03 -4.63
C ILE A 54 3.07 9.32 -6.13
N THR A 55 4.13 9.41 -6.94
CA THR A 55 4.02 9.77 -8.36
C THR A 55 3.74 8.60 -9.28
N GLN A 56 3.74 7.38 -8.75
CA GLN A 56 3.39 6.20 -9.54
C GLN A 56 1.93 6.28 -9.98
N ILE A 57 1.74 6.69 -11.23
CA ILE A 57 0.50 6.43 -11.95
C ILE A 57 0.44 4.91 -12.10
N PRO A 58 -0.59 4.22 -11.57
CA PRO A 58 -0.73 2.79 -11.73
C PRO A 58 -0.84 2.46 -13.22
N THR A 59 0.31 2.17 -13.84
CA THR A 59 0.45 1.96 -15.28
C THR A 59 0.09 0.52 -15.65
N ARG A 60 0.03 -0.36 -14.64
CA ARG A 60 -0.31 -1.77 -14.82
C ARG A 60 -1.75 -2.00 -14.41
N THR A 61 -2.49 -2.72 -15.24
CA THR A 61 -3.74 -3.34 -14.83
C THR A 61 -3.49 -4.17 -13.58
N PRO A 62 -4.42 -4.17 -12.60
CA PRO A 62 -4.26 -4.97 -11.41
C PRO A 62 -4.04 -6.44 -11.81
N PRO A 63 -3.19 -7.18 -11.08
CA PRO A 63 -3.00 -8.60 -11.36
C PRO A 63 -4.36 -9.31 -11.35
N PRO A 64 -4.55 -10.34 -12.20
CA PRO A 64 -5.78 -11.11 -12.19
C PRO A 64 -6.01 -11.63 -10.76
N ALA A 65 -7.24 -11.48 -10.26
CA ALA A 65 -7.61 -12.00 -8.95
C ALA A 65 -7.25 -13.49 -8.88
N ALA A 66 -6.69 -13.91 -7.76
CA ALA A 66 -6.49 -15.33 -7.51
C ALA A 66 -7.84 -16.06 -7.63
N PRO A 67 -7.87 -17.30 -8.17
CA PRO A 67 -9.10 -18.07 -8.18
C PRO A 67 -9.63 -18.19 -6.75
N GLU A 68 -10.91 -17.89 -6.54
CA GLU A 68 -11.53 -18.04 -5.23
C GLU A 68 -11.49 -19.52 -4.82
N ASP A 69 -11.09 -19.80 -3.57
CA ASP A 69 -11.16 -21.16 -3.03
C ASP A 69 -12.61 -21.47 -2.61
N GLU A 70 -13.37 -22.00 -3.56
CA GLU A 70 -14.80 -22.32 -3.39
C GLU A 70 -15.04 -23.61 -2.57
N GLY A 71 -14.00 -24.40 -2.31
CA GLY A 71 -14.13 -25.74 -1.71
C GLY A 71 -14.79 -25.72 -0.33
N PRO A 72 -14.22 -25.00 0.65
CA PRO A 72 -14.75 -24.91 2.00
C PRO A 72 -16.17 -24.32 2.05
N THR A 73 -16.43 -23.30 1.24
CA THR A 73 -17.72 -22.59 1.21
C THR A 73 -18.85 -23.48 0.69
N ARG A 74 -18.58 -24.32 -0.32
CA ARG A 74 -19.56 -25.30 -0.83
C ARG A 74 -19.90 -26.37 0.21
N LEU A 75 -18.91 -26.87 0.96
CA LEU A 75 -19.11 -27.86 2.02
C LEU A 75 -20.03 -27.34 3.12
N VAL A 76 -19.80 -26.11 3.59
CA VAL A 76 -20.66 -25.45 4.58
C VAL A 76 -22.08 -25.28 4.03
N GLY A 77 -22.22 -24.89 2.76
CA GLY A 77 -23.52 -24.78 2.10
C GLY A 77 -24.32 -26.09 2.10
N TYR A 78 -23.69 -27.20 1.72
CA TYR A 78 -24.34 -28.52 1.75
C TYR A 78 -24.70 -28.98 3.17
N PHE A 79 -23.84 -28.70 4.16
CA PHE A 79 -24.11 -29.01 5.56
C PHE A 79 -25.37 -28.29 6.06
N PHE A 80 -25.48 -26.99 5.82
CA PHE A 80 -26.67 -26.21 6.19
C PHE A 80 -27.93 -26.72 5.48
N LEU A 81 -27.85 -27.02 4.18
CA LEU A 81 -28.98 -27.52 3.41
C LEU A 81 -29.46 -28.88 3.94
N ALA A 82 -28.54 -29.80 4.20
CA ALA A 82 -28.85 -31.10 4.81
C ALA A 82 -29.47 -30.94 6.20
N TRP A 83 -28.96 -30.01 7.02
CA TRP A 83 -29.50 -29.73 8.34
C TRP A 83 -30.93 -29.18 8.30
N VAL A 84 -31.22 -28.29 7.36
CA VAL A 84 -32.58 -27.76 7.14
C VAL A 84 -33.55 -28.86 6.69
N LEU A 85 -33.13 -29.73 5.78
CA LEU A 85 -33.97 -30.87 5.37
C LEU A 85 -34.22 -31.84 6.53
N LEU A 86 -33.18 -32.13 7.32
CA LEU A 86 -33.30 -32.96 8.51
C LEU A 86 -34.28 -32.36 9.52
N SER A 87 -34.24 -31.04 9.74
CA SER A 87 -35.14 -30.39 10.69
C SER A 87 -36.61 -30.53 10.28
N PHE A 88 -36.92 -30.40 8.99
CA PHE A 88 -38.27 -30.64 8.49
C PHE A 88 -38.72 -32.09 8.69
N VAL A 89 -37.87 -33.07 8.38
CA VAL A 89 -38.17 -34.49 8.56
C VAL A 89 -38.43 -34.81 10.04
N VAL A 90 -37.55 -34.35 10.93
CA VAL A 90 -37.70 -34.54 12.38
C VAL A 90 -38.97 -33.87 12.89
N SER A 91 -39.27 -32.66 12.42
CA SER A 91 -40.49 -31.93 12.81
C SER A 91 -41.76 -32.66 12.38
N ILE A 92 -41.80 -33.23 11.17
CA ILE A 92 -42.93 -34.04 10.69
C ILE A 92 -43.09 -35.31 11.53
N VAL A 93 -41.99 -35.98 11.88
CA VAL A 93 -42.02 -37.21 12.68
C VAL A 93 -42.46 -36.95 14.11
N LEU A 94 -42.00 -35.87 14.76
CA LEU A 94 -42.35 -35.53 16.14
C LEU A 94 -43.73 -34.89 16.28
N ASN A 95 -44.24 -34.21 15.24
CA ASN A 95 -45.57 -33.58 15.24
C ASN A 95 -46.71 -34.55 14.86
N ARG A 96 -46.42 -35.86 14.84
CA ARG A 96 -47.38 -36.93 14.59
C ARG A 96 -47.70 -37.67 15.88
#